data_AF-A0A1M3B7K1-F1
#
_entry.id   AF-A0A1M3B7K1-F1
#
_cell.length_a   1.000
_cell.length_b   1.000
_cell.length_c   1.000
_cell.angle_alpha   90.00
_cell.angle_beta   90.00
_cell.angle_gamma   90.00
#
_symmetry.space_group_name_H-M   'P 1'
#
loop_
_entity.id
_entity.type
_entity.pdbx_description
1 polymer ?
#
loop_
_entity_poly.entity_id
_entity_poly.type
_entity_poly.pdbx_seq_one_letter_code
_entity_poly.pdbx_strand_id
1 'polypeptide(L)'
;MNRRKQDILAWESRWSVRVGLITVLGVLAVIAALFLFSPVHGEHSSELLLSAHEHSSTVILASVIQAIGFLLLTAPLYFLFRAALARSDRMRRQFVGVILVGPLFFAISAVCTGIALNEAADEFAKGEAKPTITMEKAHEECVKEEEDKGAKAFGEKYDSGASPLKDCETQERENDAADNARGDSTFTAPATGFELAGRIGLAFALGYSCLWAMRVGLLTRFWGSLGIAVGVAALLLIPQFTMIFFIYFALLLIGKLPRGRPPAWAAGEAVPWPTPGERMAKELEPKDGGPEPGEGGDTPGAGSAGELPEGIEAPEPETAPEPDGDGSPGTSPGGPSRKKRKRRS
;
A
#
# COMPACT_ATOMS: atom_id res chain seq x y z
N MET A 1 -20.90 -20.97 24.09
CA MET A 1 -19.71 -20.62 23.27
C MET A 1 -19.75 -21.29 21.88
N ASN A 2 -20.10 -22.57 21.78
CA ASN A 2 -20.12 -23.31 20.50
C ASN A 2 -21.10 -22.76 19.44
N ARG A 3 -22.30 -22.30 19.82
CA ARG A 3 -23.26 -21.69 18.87
C ARG A 3 -22.69 -20.46 18.16
N ARG A 4 -22.08 -19.53 18.91
CA ARG A 4 -21.45 -18.32 18.34
C ARG A 4 -20.37 -18.67 17.32
N LYS A 5 -19.52 -19.66 17.61
CA LYS A 5 -18.47 -20.13 16.68
C LYS A 5 -19.08 -20.70 15.40
N GLN A 6 -20.11 -21.56 15.54
CA GLN A 6 -20.83 -22.13 14.41
C GLN A 6 -21.51 -21.05 13.56
N ASP A 7 -22.09 -20.02 14.17
CA ASP A 7 -22.72 -18.89 13.48
C ASP A 7 -21.70 -18.08 12.66
N ILE A 8 -20.50 -17.85 13.20
CA ILE A 8 -19.38 -17.18 12.50
C ILE A 8 -18.98 -18.00 11.27
N LEU A 9 -18.70 -19.29 11.45
CA LEU A 9 -18.26 -20.17 10.37
C LEU A 9 -19.35 -20.31 9.28
N ALA A 10 -20.62 -20.41 9.68
CA ALA A 10 -21.74 -20.47 8.74
C ALA A 10 -21.92 -19.17 7.95
N TRP A 11 -21.62 -18.01 8.54
CA TRP A 11 -21.59 -16.76 7.81
C TRP A 11 -20.40 -16.69 6.84
N GLU A 12 -19.20 -17.05 7.29
CA GLU A 12 -17.98 -17.04 6.48
C GLU A 12 -18.06 -17.99 5.28
N SER A 13 -18.60 -19.21 5.46
CA SER A 13 -18.77 -20.17 4.37
C SER A 13 -19.73 -19.65 3.28
N ARG A 14 -20.83 -19.01 3.69
CA ARG A 14 -21.84 -18.45 2.76
C ARG A 14 -21.32 -17.26 1.97
N TRP A 15 -20.47 -16.43 2.57
CA TRP A 15 -20.06 -15.15 1.97
C TRP A 15 -18.65 -15.15 1.39
N SER A 16 -17.74 -16.02 1.84
CA SER A 16 -16.33 -16.03 1.40
C SER A 16 -16.19 -16.08 -0.12
N VAL A 17 -16.80 -17.07 -0.79
CA VAL A 17 -16.69 -17.20 -2.25
C VAL A 17 -17.31 -16.01 -2.98
N ARG A 18 -18.46 -15.51 -2.53
CA ARG A 18 -19.14 -14.35 -3.14
C ARG A 18 -18.28 -13.09 -3.03
N VAL A 19 -17.73 -12.82 -1.86
CA VAL A 19 -16.82 -11.69 -1.63
C VAL A 19 -15.54 -11.88 -2.43
N GLY A 20 -15.01 -13.10 -2.53
CA GLY A 20 -13.87 -13.42 -3.37
C GLY A 20 -14.11 -13.06 -4.85
N LEU A 21 -15.24 -13.47 -5.42
CA LEU A 21 -15.63 -13.14 -6.80
C LEU A 21 -15.87 -11.64 -7.00
N ILE A 22 -16.54 -10.97 -6.05
CA ILE A 22 -16.72 -9.51 -6.06
C ILE A 22 -15.36 -8.80 -6.04
N THR A 23 -14.40 -9.31 -5.28
CA THR A 23 -13.05 -8.74 -5.21
C THR A 23 -12.33 -8.89 -6.55
N VAL A 24 -12.42 -10.07 -7.20
CA VAL A 24 -11.85 -10.27 -8.54
C VAL A 24 -12.48 -9.30 -9.53
N LEU A 25 -13.80 -9.16 -9.53
CA LEU A 25 -14.50 -8.21 -10.40
C LEU A 25 -14.05 -6.76 -10.14
N GLY A 26 -13.92 -6.37 -8.87
CA GLY A 26 -13.45 -5.04 -8.47
C GLY A 26 -12.02 -4.76 -8.95
N VAL A 27 -11.10 -5.70 -8.74
CA VAL A 27 -9.72 -5.59 -9.23
C VAL A 27 -9.68 -5.49 -10.76
N LEU A 28 -10.42 -6.37 -11.46
CA LEU A 28 -10.47 -6.35 -12.92
C LEU A 28 -11.06 -5.05 -13.45
N ALA A 29 -12.08 -4.49 -12.79
CA ALA A 29 -12.66 -3.19 -13.16
C ALA A 29 -11.63 -2.06 -12.99
N VAL A 30 -10.91 -1.99 -11.86
CA VAL A 30 -9.86 -0.98 -11.66
C VAL A 30 -8.76 -1.12 -12.72
N ILE A 31 -8.30 -2.34 -13.00
CA ILE A 31 -7.27 -2.59 -14.02
C ILE A 31 -7.79 -2.23 -15.42
N ALA A 32 -9.01 -2.64 -15.77
CA ALA A 32 -9.61 -2.34 -17.07
C ALA A 32 -9.76 -0.84 -17.30
N ALA A 33 -10.11 -0.07 -16.28
CA ALA A 33 -10.16 1.39 -16.38
C ALA A 33 -8.81 2.01 -16.77
N LEU A 34 -7.69 1.48 -16.27
CA LEU A 34 -6.35 1.94 -16.67
C LEU A 34 -6.07 1.68 -18.15
N PHE A 35 -6.46 0.50 -18.65
CA PHE A 35 -6.29 0.17 -20.07
C PHE A 35 -7.21 0.99 -20.97
N LEU A 36 -8.44 1.27 -20.53
CA LEU A 36 -9.36 2.14 -21.26
C LEU A 36 -8.83 3.57 -21.36
N PHE A 37 -8.06 4.04 -20.38
CA PHE A 37 -7.43 5.35 -20.43
C PHE A 37 -6.20 5.40 -21.33
N SER A 38 -5.64 4.26 -21.77
CA SER A 38 -4.40 4.20 -22.57
C SER A 38 -4.42 4.98 -23.90
N PRO A 39 -5.55 5.15 -24.62
CA PRO A 39 -5.60 6.00 -25.80
C PRO A 39 -5.50 7.49 -25.48
N VAL A 40 -5.79 7.91 -24.25
CA VAL A 40 -5.70 9.30 -23.81
C VAL A 40 -4.27 9.58 -23.38
N HIS A 41 -3.52 10.28 -24.23
CA HIS A 41 -2.11 10.59 -24.02
C HIS A 41 -1.76 11.94 -24.62
N GLY A 42 -0.67 12.51 -24.13
CA GLY A 42 -0.08 13.75 -24.62
C GLY A 42 1.21 13.97 -23.84
N GLU A 43 2.27 14.38 -24.53
CA GLU A 43 3.51 14.78 -23.84
C GLU A 43 3.26 16.09 -23.08
N HIS A 44 2.37 16.91 -23.64
CA HIS A 44 2.03 18.24 -23.17
C HIS A 44 0.60 18.32 -22.64
N SER A 45 0.34 19.29 -21.77
CA SER A 45 -0.99 19.49 -21.18
C SER A 45 -2.05 19.76 -22.26
N SER A 46 -1.70 20.55 -23.28
CA SER A 46 -2.56 20.85 -24.44
C SER A 46 -2.93 19.59 -25.23
N GLU A 47 -1.94 18.78 -25.61
CA GLU A 47 -2.14 17.51 -26.31
C GLU A 47 -3.00 16.54 -25.52
N LEU A 48 -2.76 16.43 -24.20
CA LEU A 48 -3.54 15.55 -23.33
C LEU A 48 -5.02 15.99 -23.27
N LEU A 49 -5.31 17.29 -23.25
CA LEU A 49 -6.69 17.80 -23.28
C LEU A 49 -7.34 17.60 -24.65
N LEU A 50 -6.61 17.79 -25.75
CA LEU A 50 -7.13 17.52 -27.09
C LEU A 50 -7.45 16.03 -27.26
N SER A 51 -6.55 15.14 -26.84
CA SER A 51 -6.78 13.69 -26.84
C SER A 51 -7.96 13.31 -25.94
N ALA A 52 -8.08 13.94 -24.77
CA ALA A 52 -9.21 13.71 -23.87
C ALA A 52 -10.55 14.19 -24.48
N HIS A 53 -10.57 15.29 -25.23
CA HIS A 53 -11.75 15.77 -25.94
C HIS A 53 -12.18 14.79 -27.04
N GLU A 54 -11.22 14.35 -27.88
CA GLU A 54 -11.45 13.34 -28.92
C GLU A 54 -11.96 12.01 -28.35
N HIS A 55 -11.53 11.67 -27.13
CA HIS A 55 -11.89 10.43 -26.44
C HIS A 55 -12.79 10.65 -25.21
N SER A 56 -13.62 11.70 -25.22
CA SER A 56 -14.48 12.09 -24.08
C SER A 56 -15.33 10.94 -23.52
N SER A 57 -15.96 10.17 -24.41
CA SER A 57 -16.75 8.99 -24.03
C SER A 57 -15.93 7.90 -23.34
N THR A 58 -14.69 7.69 -23.77
CA THR A 58 -13.74 6.73 -23.18
C THR A 58 -13.31 7.20 -21.78
N VAL A 59 -13.05 8.51 -21.61
CA VAL A 59 -12.71 9.10 -20.31
C VAL A 59 -13.84 8.89 -19.29
N ILE A 60 -15.08 9.20 -19.68
CA ILE A 60 -16.24 9.01 -18.80
C ILE A 60 -16.44 7.52 -18.48
N LEU A 61 -16.37 6.65 -19.49
CA LEU A 61 -16.52 5.20 -19.27
C LEU A 61 -15.44 4.65 -18.32
N ALA A 62 -14.18 5.04 -18.51
CA ALA A 62 -13.07 4.64 -17.66
C ALA A 62 -13.29 5.10 -16.20
N SER A 63 -13.70 6.35 -16.00
CA SER A 63 -13.96 6.90 -14.66
C SER A 63 -15.10 6.17 -13.92
N VAL A 64 -16.19 5.83 -14.63
CA VAL A 64 -17.32 5.08 -14.06
C VAL A 64 -16.91 3.65 -13.71
N ILE A 65 -16.18 2.97 -14.60
CA ILE A 65 -15.67 1.61 -14.35
C ILE A 65 -14.72 1.61 -13.15
N GLN A 66 -13.82 2.60 -13.06
CA GLN A 66 -12.91 2.77 -11.93
C GLN A 66 -13.69 2.98 -10.62
N ALA A 67 -14.73 3.83 -10.64
CA ALA A 67 -15.57 4.07 -9.48
C ALA A 67 -16.28 2.80 -9.00
N ILE A 68 -16.87 2.03 -9.93
CA ILE A 68 -17.48 0.73 -9.62
C ILE A 68 -16.44 -0.23 -9.04
N GLY A 69 -15.23 -0.28 -9.62
CA GLY A 69 -14.13 -1.08 -9.13
C GLY A 69 -13.81 -0.81 -7.67
N PHE A 70 -13.62 0.45 -7.29
CA PHE A 70 -13.38 0.82 -5.89
C PHE A 70 -14.56 0.52 -4.97
N LEU A 71 -15.80 0.73 -5.41
CA LEU A 71 -16.98 0.35 -4.63
C LEU A 71 -17.00 -1.15 -4.32
N LEU A 72 -16.67 -2.00 -5.30
CA LEU A 72 -16.61 -3.44 -5.11
C LEU A 72 -15.52 -3.86 -4.10
N LEU A 73 -14.39 -3.14 -4.06
CA LEU A 73 -13.32 -3.37 -3.07
C LEU A 73 -13.70 -3.04 -1.63
N THR A 74 -14.84 -2.38 -1.41
CA THR A 74 -15.43 -2.21 -0.07
C THR A 74 -15.80 -3.56 0.56
N ALA A 75 -16.30 -4.51 -0.24
CA ALA A 75 -16.76 -5.80 0.23
C ALA A 75 -15.65 -6.66 0.90
N PRO A 76 -14.47 -6.88 0.30
CA PRO A 76 -13.38 -7.62 0.94
C PRO A 76 -12.86 -6.96 2.21
N LEU A 77 -12.74 -5.63 2.23
CA LEU A 77 -12.28 -4.91 3.42
C LEU A 77 -13.27 -5.09 4.58
N TYR A 78 -14.57 -4.91 4.32
CA TYR A 78 -15.61 -5.14 5.31
C TYR A 78 -15.62 -6.60 5.79
N PHE A 79 -15.48 -7.56 4.88
CA PHE A 79 -15.44 -8.98 5.21
C PHE A 79 -14.27 -9.31 6.13
N LEU A 80 -13.06 -8.88 5.78
CA LEU A 80 -11.86 -9.07 6.59
C LEU A 80 -11.99 -8.43 7.97
N PHE A 81 -12.45 -7.18 8.02
CA PHE A 81 -12.68 -6.46 9.26
C PHE A 81 -13.67 -7.19 10.16
N ARG A 82 -14.81 -7.61 9.61
CA ARG A 82 -15.84 -8.31 10.37
C ARG A 82 -15.34 -9.66 10.89
N ALA A 83 -14.60 -10.40 10.08
CA ALA A 83 -14.00 -11.67 10.50
C ALA A 83 -12.99 -11.47 11.65
N ALA A 84 -12.19 -10.40 11.59
CA ALA A 84 -11.25 -10.05 12.67
C ALA A 84 -11.98 -9.57 13.94
N LEU A 85 -13.01 -8.74 13.80
CA LEU A 85 -13.84 -8.24 14.90
C LEU A 85 -14.53 -9.38 15.66
N ALA A 86 -15.01 -10.40 14.94
CA ALA A 86 -15.65 -11.56 15.54
C ALA A 86 -14.70 -12.41 16.43
N ARG A 87 -13.39 -12.21 16.29
CA ARG A 87 -12.34 -12.97 16.98
C ARG A 87 -11.54 -12.15 18.00
N SER A 88 -11.78 -10.84 18.11
CA SER A 88 -11.03 -9.96 19.01
C SER A 88 -11.92 -8.90 19.65
N ASP A 89 -12.08 -8.99 20.98
CA ASP A 89 -12.83 -7.99 21.76
C ASP A 89 -12.11 -6.63 21.84
N ARG A 90 -10.82 -6.59 21.52
CA ARG A 90 -10.02 -5.36 21.51
C ARG A 90 -10.25 -4.52 20.25
N MET A 91 -10.82 -5.12 19.21
CA MET A 91 -11.08 -4.46 17.94
C MET A 91 -12.35 -3.62 18.06
N ARG A 92 -12.27 -2.34 17.69
CA ARG A 92 -13.36 -1.38 17.92
C ARG A 92 -14.34 -1.39 16.75
N ARG A 93 -15.61 -1.70 17.02
CA ARG A 93 -16.68 -1.74 16.01
C ARG A 93 -16.97 -0.36 15.39
N GLN A 94 -16.63 0.73 16.07
CA GLN A 94 -16.82 2.09 15.55
C GLN A 94 -16.05 2.35 14.24
N PHE A 95 -14.94 1.62 14.00
CA PHE A 95 -14.12 1.81 12.81
C PHE A 95 -14.69 1.18 11.53
N VAL A 96 -15.85 0.50 11.59
CA VAL A 96 -16.53 0.00 10.39
C VAL A 96 -16.76 1.13 9.39
N GLY A 97 -17.20 2.31 9.84
CA GLY A 97 -17.46 3.44 8.95
C GLY A 97 -16.21 3.88 8.17
N VAL A 98 -15.08 4.03 8.86
CA VAL A 98 -13.81 4.46 8.26
C VAL A 98 -13.36 3.50 7.15
N ILE A 99 -13.63 2.21 7.32
CA ILE A 99 -13.24 1.17 6.34
C ILE A 99 -14.05 1.26 5.05
N LEU A 100 -15.30 1.70 5.14
CA LEU A 100 -16.16 1.89 3.98
C LEU A 100 -15.84 3.23 3.28
N VAL A 101 -15.41 4.23 4.03
CA VAL A 101 -15.16 5.59 3.53
C VAL A 101 -14.01 5.64 2.53
N GLY A 102 -12.92 4.90 2.75
CA GLY A 102 -11.75 4.92 1.86
C GLY A 102 -12.09 4.61 0.39
N PRO A 103 -12.58 3.39 0.07
CA PRO A 103 -12.96 3.05 -1.30
C PRO A 103 -14.13 3.89 -1.84
N LEU A 104 -15.06 4.32 -0.98
CA LEU A 104 -16.15 5.20 -1.39
C LEU A 104 -15.65 6.56 -1.88
N PHE A 105 -14.70 7.16 -1.16
CA PHE A 105 -14.10 8.43 -1.56
C PHE A 105 -13.27 8.31 -2.83
N PHE A 106 -12.56 7.19 -3.02
CA PHE A 106 -11.93 6.90 -4.31
C PHE A 106 -12.94 6.79 -5.45
N ALA A 107 -14.11 6.18 -5.19
CA ALA A 107 -15.15 6.08 -6.21
C ALA A 107 -15.72 7.44 -6.59
N ILE A 108 -15.99 8.31 -5.60
CA ILE A 108 -16.45 9.68 -5.85
C ILE A 108 -15.37 10.48 -6.58
N SER A 109 -14.12 10.40 -6.10
CA SER A 109 -12.96 11.06 -6.71
C SER A 109 -12.80 10.67 -8.18
N ALA A 110 -12.87 9.38 -8.52
CA ALA A 110 -12.74 8.91 -9.89
C ALA A 110 -13.78 9.55 -10.82
N VAL A 111 -15.04 9.64 -10.40
CA VAL A 111 -16.10 10.30 -11.18
C VAL A 111 -15.82 11.80 -11.32
N CYS A 112 -15.46 12.48 -10.22
CA CYS A 112 -15.13 13.90 -10.27
C CYS A 112 -13.93 14.19 -11.18
N THR A 113 -12.87 13.37 -11.15
CA THR A 113 -11.71 13.49 -12.04
C THR A 113 -12.12 13.31 -13.50
N GLY A 114 -12.96 12.32 -13.81
CA GLY A 114 -13.46 12.10 -15.15
C GLY A 114 -14.26 13.29 -15.69
N ILE A 115 -15.13 13.88 -14.86
CA ILE A 115 -15.91 15.07 -15.23
C ILE A 115 -15.00 16.29 -15.39
N ALA A 116 -14.11 16.54 -14.43
CA ALA A 116 -13.18 17.67 -14.46
C ALA A 116 -12.28 17.65 -15.71
N LEU A 117 -11.80 16.47 -16.10
CA LEU A 117 -10.98 16.31 -17.30
C LEU A 117 -11.78 16.61 -18.58
N ASN A 118 -13.05 16.18 -18.66
CA ASN A 118 -13.90 16.50 -19.81
C ASN A 118 -14.25 17.99 -19.88
N GLU A 119 -14.57 18.61 -18.74
CA GLU A 119 -14.86 20.06 -18.65
C GLU A 119 -13.64 20.87 -19.14
N ALA A 120 -12.46 20.56 -18.62
CA ALA A 120 -11.21 21.20 -19.04
C ALA A 120 -10.89 20.96 -20.52
N ALA A 121 -11.12 19.73 -21.01
CA ALA A 121 -10.88 19.39 -22.40
C ALA A 121 -11.82 20.15 -23.36
N ASP A 122 -13.10 20.27 -23.00
CA ASP A 122 -14.09 21.01 -23.79
C ASP A 122 -13.82 22.52 -23.80
N GLU A 123 -13.44 23.10 -22.66
CA GLU A 123 -13.10 24.52 -22.55
C GLU A 123 -11.84 24.85 -23.37
N PHE A 124 -10.81 24.00 -23.27
CA PHE A 124 -9.58 24.14 -24.04
C PHE A 124 -9.84 24.00 -25.55
N ALA A 125 -10.59 22.98 -25.97
CA ALA A 125 -10.91 22.75 -27.38
C ALA A 125 -11.73 23.89 -28.01
N LYS A 126 -12.54 24.61 -27.22
CA LYS A 126 -13.28 25.80 -27.68
C LYS A 126 -12.43 27.07 -27.73
N GLY A 127 -11.19 27.05 -27.20
CA GLY A 127 -10.33 28.22 -27.08
C GLY A 127 -10.81 29.23 -26.03
N GLU A 128 -11.63 28.79 -25.07
CA GLU A 128 -12.13 29.63 -23.98
C GLU A 128 -11.06 29.84 -22.90
N ALA A 129 -10.20 28.84 -22.71
CA ALA A 129 -9.07 28.90 -21.80
C ALA A 129 -7.95 29.81 -22.35
N LYS A 130 -7.55 30.81 -21.57
CA LYS A 130 -6.52 31.78 -21.97
C LYS A 130 -5.22 31.56 -21.21
N PRO A 131 -4.06 31.73 -21.86
CA PRO A 131 -2.80 31.78 -21.15
C PRO A 131 -2.71 33.04 -20.29
N THR A 132 -2.23 32.87 -19.07
CA THR A 132 -1.83 33.91 -18.13
C THR A 132 -0.37 34.31 -18.27
N ILE A 133 0.48 33.42 -18.79
CA ILE A 133 1.88 33.77 -19.06
C ILE A 133 2.00 34.78 -20.21
N THR A 134 2.93 35.73 -20.04
CA THR A 134 3.25 36.73 -21.06
C THR A 134 4.18 36.12 -22.12
N MET A 135 4.20 36.72 -23.31
CA MET A 135 5.15 36.33 -24.38
C MET A 135 6.61 36.45 -23.90
N GLU A 136 6.92 37.46 -23.10
CA GLU A 136 8.28 37.67 -22.55
C GLU A 136 8.69 36.54 -21.60
N LYS A 137 7.77 36.08 -20.74
CA LYS A 137 8.05 34.98 -19.82
C LYS A 137 8.23 33.65 -20.57
N ALA A 138 7.36 33.38 -21.55
CA ALA A 138 7.49 32.19 -22.40
C ALA A 138 8.83 32.20 -23.16
N HIS A 139 9.23 33.35 -23.70
CA HIS A 139 10.53 33.51 -24.36
C HIS A 139 11.70 33.24 -23.41
N GLU A 140 11.67 33.81 -22.20
CA GLU A 140 12.72 33.60 -21.20
C GLU A 140 12.86 32.10 -20.81
N GLU A 141 11.74 31.40 -20.63
CA GLU A 141 11.71 29.97 -20.32
C GLU A 141 12.27 29.13 -21.49
N CYS A 142 11.89 29.45 -22.73
CA CYS A 142 12.38 28.77 -23.93
C CYS A 142 13.88 28.99 -24.20
N VAL A 143 14.39 30.21 -23.99
CA VAL A 143 15.83 30.50 -24.11
C VAL A 143 16.62 29.70 -23.07
N LYS A 144 16.15 29.63 -21.83
CA LYS A 144 16.79 28.81 -20.78
C LYS A 144 16.78 27.32 -21.13
N GLU A 145 15.67 26.81 -21.66
CA GLU A 145 15.61 25.40 -22.10
C GLU A 145 16.59 25.13 -23.25
N GLU A 146 16.73 26.05 -24.21
CA GLU A 146 17.73 25.94 -25.28
C GLU A 146 19.15 25.94 -24.73
N GLU A 147 19.47 26.82 -23.78
CA GLU A 147 20.78 26.87 -23.13
C GLU A 147 21.10 25.58 -22.36
N ASP A 148 20.13 25.03 -21.63
CA ASP A 148 20.29 23.84 -20.79
C ASP A 148 20.39 22.53 -21.61
N LYS A 149 19.57 22.38 -22.65
CA LYS A 149 19.54 21.16 -23.49
C LYS A 149 20.49 21.24 -24.69
N GLY A 150 20.91 22.44 -25.04
CA GLY A 150 21.69 22.75 -26.23
C GLY A 150 20.82 22.85 -27.49
N ALA A 151 21.20 23.77 -28.38
CA ALA A 151 20.45 24.11 -29.60
C ALA A 151 20.06 22.91 -30.48
N LYS A 152 20.88 21.85 -30.51
CA LYS A 152 20.58 20.64 -31.29
C LYS A 152 19.40 19.85 -30.72
N ALA A 153 19.42 19.55 -29.42
CA ALA A 153 18.34 18.80 -28.77
C ALA A 153 17.07 19.65 -28.66
N PHE A 154 17.22 20.96 -28.47
CA PHE A 154 16.12 21.91 -28.51
C PHE A 154 15.47 21.96 -29.90
N GLY A 155 16.27 22.12 -30.96
CA GLY A 155 15.78 22.08 -32.33
C GLY A 155 15.10 20.76 -32.70
N GLU A 156 15.61 19.62 -32.22
CA GLU A 156 14.96 18.31 -32.42
C GLU A 156 13.59 18.20 -31.71
N LYS A 157 13.41 18.86 -30.56
CA LYS A 157 12.13 18.89 -29.82
C LYS A 157 11.11 19.82 -30.48
N TYR A 158 11.57 20.97 -30.96
CA TYR A 158 10.75 22.04 -31.53
C TYR A 158 11.05 22.22 -33.02
N ASP A 159 10.63 21.26 -33.85
CA ASP A 159 10.91 21.25 -35.31
C ASP A 159 9.61 21.37 -36.14
N SER A 160 8.69 22.26 -35.75
CA SER A 160 7.41 22.44 -36.46
C SER A 160 7.44 23.53 -37.53
N GLY A 161 8.52 24.35 -37.61
CA GLY A 161 8.74 25.25 -38.75
C GLY A 161 9.70 26.42 -38.53
N ALA A 162 9.18 27.65 -38.55
CA ALA A 162 9.91 28.88 -38.89
C ALA A 162 11.04 29.26 -37.91
N SER A 163 10.98 28.82 -36.65
CA SER A 163 12.02 28.97 -35.63
C SER A 163 11.67 28.10 -34.42
N PRO A 164 12.57 27.20 -33.96
CA PRO A 164 12.35 26.35 -32.79
C PRO A 164 11.94 27.14 -31.53
N LEU A 165 12.48 28.35 -31.39
CA LEU A 165 12.21 29.20 -30.25
C LEU A 165 10.76 29.71 -30.23
N LYS A 166 10.21 30.07 -31.40
CA LYS A 166 8.81 30.50 -31.52
C LYS A 166 7.83 29.34 -31.33
N ASP A 167 8.21 28.15 -31.78
CA ASP A 167 7.42 26.94 -31.62
C ASP A 167 7.35 26.56 -30.13
N CYS A 168 8.46 26.70 -29.41
CA CYS A 168 8.50 26.59 -27.95
C CYS A 168 7.61 27.63 -27.25
N GLU A 169 7.73 28.93 -27.60
CA GLU A 169 6.91 29.98 -27.00
C GLU A 169 5.40 29.74 -27.19
N THR A 170 5.02 29.23 -28.36
CA THR A 170 3.62 28.91 -28.67
C THR A 170 3.14 27.74 -27.83
N GLN A 171 3.94 26.67 -27.76
CA GLN A 171 3.61 25.49 -26.96
C GLN A 171 3.52 25.81 -25.47
N GLU A 172 4.41 26.63 -24.91
CA GLU A 172 4.34 27.05 -23.51
C GLU A 172 3.03 27.78 -23.20
N ARG A 173 2.58 28.65 -24.11
CA ARG A 173 1.30 29.35 -23.95
C ARG A 173 0.11 28.42 -24.09
N GLU A 174 0.16 27.46 -25.01
CA GLU A 174 -0.89 26.45 -25.11
C GLU A 174 -0.95 25.55 -23.87
N ASN A 175 0.19 25.22 -23.29
CA ASN A 175 0.28 24.46 -22.04
C ASN A 175 -0.28 25.24 -20.85
N ASP A 176 0.09 26.52 -20.72
CA ASP A 176 -0.45 27.37 -19.67
C ASP A 176 -1.97 27.56 -19.80
N ALA A 177 -2.48 27.72 -21.02
CA ALA A 177 -3.93 27.74 -21.27
C ALA A 177 -4.60 26.42 -20.88
N ALA A 178 -3.99 25.28 -21.21
CA ALA A 178 -4.50 23.95 -20.83
C ALA A 178 -4.49 23.74 -19.30
N ASP A 179 -3.46 24.22 -18.61
CA ASP A 179 -3.37 24.13 -17.16
C ASP A 179 -4.40 25.05 -16.46
N ASN A 180 -4.67 26.23 -17.02
CA ASN A 180 -5.76 27.10 -16.56
C ASN A 180 -7.12 26.42 -16.73
N ALA A 181 -7.40 25.79 -17.88
CA ALA A 181 -8.64 25.04 -18.10
C ALA A 181 -8.84 23.93 -17.04
N ARG A 182 -7.76 23.23 -16.67
CA ARG A 182 -7.81 22.23 -15.59
C ARG A 182 -8.06 22.88 -14.23
N GLY A 183 -7.39 24.00 -13.95
CA GLY A 183 -7.53 24.74 -12.70
C GLY A 183 -8.94 25.32 -12.49
N ASP A 184 -9.57 25.79 -13.56
CA ASP A 184 -10.88 26.44 -13.54
C ASP A 184 -12.06 25.45 -13.48
N SER A 185 -11.81 24.18 -13.83
CA SER A 185 -12.84 23.14 -13.79
C SER A 185 -13.46 22.96 -12.39
N THR A 186 -14.79 22.92 -12.35
CA THR A 186 -15.58 22.92 -11.10
C THR A 186 -15.25 21.73 -10.19
N PHE A 187 -14.88 20.60 -10.78
CA PHE A 187 -14.70 19.33 -10.08
C PHE A 187 -13.25 19.01 -9.68
N THR A 188 -12.26 19.81 -10.07
CA THR A 188 -10.84 19.52 -9.75
C THR A 188 -10.55 19.56 -8.24
N ALA A 189 -11.05 20.57 -7.54
CA ALA A 189 -10.85 20.67 -6.08
C ALA A 189 -11.55 19.54 -5.31
N PRO A 190 -12.85 19.23 -5.55
CA PRO A 190 -13.49 18.06 -4.97
C PRO A 190 -12.79 16.75 -5.30
N ALA A 191 -12.40 16.54 -6.56
CA ALA A 191 -11.72 15.31 -7.01
C ALA A 191 -10.44 15.06 -6.18
N THR A 192 -9.59 16.07 -6.05
CA THR A 192 -8.34 16.01 -5.29
C THR A 192 -8.60 15.78 -3.80
N GLY A 193 -9.59 16.48 -3.23
CA GLY A 193 -9.95 16.35 -1.82
C GLY A 193 -10.45 14.94 -1.47
N PHE A 194 -11.35 14.38 -2.28
CA PHE A 194 -11.82 13.01 -2.11
C PHE A 194 -10.74 11.98 -2.37
N GLU A 195 -9.83 12.22 -3.31
CA GLU A 195 -8.70 11.33 -3.55
C GLU A 195 -7.80 11.23 -2.32
N LEU A 196 -7.39 12.38 -1.78
CA LEU A 196 -6.52 12.42 -0.60
C LEU A 196 -7.21 11.78 0.61
N ALA A 197 -8.49 12.08 0.83
CA ALA A 197 -9.26 11.47 1.90
C ALA A 197 -9.45 9.95 1.69
N GLY A 198 -9.62 9.52 0.44
CA GLY A 198 -9.67 8.12 0.04
C GLY A 198 -8.36 7.39 0.34
N ARG A 199 -7.21 7.99 0.01
CA ARG A 199 -5.87 7.46 0.33
C ARG A 199 -5.70 7.25 1.83
N ILE A 200 -6.05 8.25 2.64
CA ILE A 200 -5.97 8.17 4.11
C ILE A 200 -6.90 7.09 4.65
N GLY A 201 -8.15 7.06 4.17
CA GLY A 201 -9.14 6.06 4.56
C GLY A 201 -8.70 4.64 4.21
N LEU A 202 -8.17 4.43 3.01
CA LEU A 202 -7.68 3.13 2.54
C LEU A 202 -6.45 2.67 3.33
N ALA A 203 -5.50 3.58 3.59
CA ALA A 203 -4.32 3.28 4.41
C ALA A 203 -4.71 2.82 5.82
N PHE A 204 -5.65 3.53 6.45
CA PHE A 204 -6.20 3.14 7.74
C PHE A 204 -6.94 1.80 7.65
N ALA A 205 -7.81 1.63 6.64
CA ALA A 205 -8.63 0.44 6.47
C ALA A 205 -7.78 -0.83 6.31
N LEU A 206 -6.79 -0.79 5.42
CA LEU A 206 -5.85 -1.89 5.22
C LEU A 206 -4.96 -2.09 6.44
N GLY A 207 -4.33 -1.03 6.94
CA GLY A 207 -3.42 -1.11 8.08
C GLY A 207 -4.09 -1.70 9.33
N TYR A 208 -5.24 -1.16 9.71
CA TYR A 208 -6.00 -1.60 10.87
C TYR A 208 -6.53 -3.03 10.69
N SER A 209 -7.15 -3.33 9.55
CA SER A 209 -7.73 -4.66 9.31
C SER A 209 -6.65 -5.74 9.21
N CYS A 210 -5.54 -5.48 8.52
CA CYS A 210 -4.45 -6.44 8.36
C CYS A 210 -3.71 -6.69 9.68
N LEU A 211 -3.49 -5.65 10.48
CA LEU A 211 -2.87 -5.78 11.81
C LEU A 211 -3.68 -6.73 12.70
N TRP A 212 -4.99 -6.51 12.80
CA TRP A 212 -5.85 -7.37 13.61
C TRP A 212 -6.03 -8.75 13.02
N ALA A 213 -6.22 -8.86 11.70
CA ALA A 213 -6.37 -10.15 11.02
C ALA A 213 -5.13 -11.05 11.19
N MET A 214 -3.92 -10.49 11.16
CA MET A 214 -2.70 -11.23 11.48
C MET A 214 -2.68 -11.68 12.95
N ARG A 215 -3.11 -10.80 13.88
CA ARG A 215 -3.11 -11.09 15.31
C ARG A 215 -4.06 -12.22 15.69
N VAL A 216 -5.20 -12.33 15.01
CA VAL A 216 -6.17 -13.41 15.22
C VAL A 216 -5.92 -14.66 14.34
N GLY A 217 -4.88 -14.63 13.50
CA GLY A 217 -4.48 -15.76 12.65
C GLY A 217 -5.26 -15.90 11.33
N LEU A 218 -6.05 -14.91 10.94
CA LEU A 218 -6.77 -14.91 9.65
C LEU A 218 -5.83 -14.65 8.47
N LEU A 219 -4.78 -13.87 8.69
CA LEU A 219 -3.70 -13.64 7.73
C LEU A 219 -2.38 -14.18 8.28
N THR A 220 -1.52 -14.68 7.39
CA THR A 220 -0.12 -14.97 7.75
C THR A 220 0.61 -13.67 8.11
N ARG A 221 1.72 -13.77 8.85
CA ARG A 221 2.52 -12.58 9.22
C ARG A 221 3.00 -11.80 8.01
N PHE A 222 3.47 -12.49 6.96
CA PHE A 222 3.92 -11.88 5.71
C PHE A 222 2.81 -11.07 5.03
N TRP A 223 1.64 -11.67 4.81
CA TRP A 223 0.53 -11.00 4.14
C TRP A 223 -0.11 -9.90 5.00
N GLY A 224 -0.09 -10.06 6.33
CA GLY A 224 -0.48 -9.02 7.27
C GLY A 224 0.43 -7.79 7.20
N SER A 225 1.75 -7.99 7.23
CA SER A 225 2.71 -6.89 7.09
C SER A 225 2.69 -6.26 5.70
N LEU A 226 2.53 -7.07 4.64
CA LEU A 226 2.40 -6.56 3.27
C LEU A 226 1.16 -5.67 3.13
N GLY A 227 0.00 -6.10 3.65
CA GLY A 227 -1.21 -5.29 3.61
C GLY A 227 -1.07 -3.95 4.35
N ILE A 228 -0.35 -3.93 5.48
CA ILE A 228 -0.01 -2.68 6.19
C ILE A 228 0.93 -1.81 5.34
N ALA A 229 2.02 -2.40 4.82
CA ALA A 229 3.02 -1.68 4.04
C ALA A 229 2.42 -1.06 2.78
N VAL A 230 1.65 -1.82 2.00
CA VAL A 230 1.01 -1.33 0.78
C VAL A 230 -0.13 -0.36 1.11
N GLY A 231 -0.84 -0.54 2.22
CA GLY A 231 -1.83 0.42 2.70
C GLY A 231 -1.21 1.79 3.03
N VAL A 232 -0.10 1.83 3.77
CA VAL A 232 0.64 3.07 4.06
C VAL A 232 1.26 3.63 2.79
N ALA A 233 1.84 2.76 1.94
CA ALA A 233 2.44 3.17 0.70
C ALA A 233 1.43 3.83 -0.25
N ALA A 234 0.14 3.47 -0.20
CA ALA A 234 -0.91 4.12 -0.99
C ALA A 234 -1.10 5.63 -0.70
N LEU A 235 -0.50 6.16 0.37
CA LEU A 235 -0.45 7.61 0.61
C LEU A 235 0.49 8.32 -0.36
N LEU A 236 1.65 7.70 -0.64
CA LEU A 236 2.76 8.29 -1.41
C LEU A 236 2.89 7.71 -2.82
N LEU A 237 2.66 6.40 -2.95
CA LEU A 237 2.70 5.64 -4.19
C LEU A 237 1.32 5.60 -4.85
N ILE A 238 1.33 5.10 -6.08
CA ILE A 238 0.14 4.78 -6.86
C ILE A 238 -0.74 3.79 -6.07
N PRO A 239 -1.99 4.15 -5.70
CA PRO A 239 -2.85 3.29 -4.88
C PRO A 239 -3.17 1.93 -5.53
N GLN A 240 -2.96 1.80 -6.83
CA GLN A 240 -3.09 0.57 -7.61
C GLN A 240 -2.17 -0.55 -7.12
N PHE A 241 -1.06 -0.27 -6.43
CA PHE A 241 -0.24 -1.31 -5.80
C PHE A 241 -1.01 -2.13 -4.75
N THR A 242 -2.09 -1.57 -4.17
CA THR A 242 -2.98 -2.30 -3.25
C THR A 242 -3.71 -3.46 -3.91
N MET A 243 -3.83 -3.47 -5.26
CA MET A 243 -4.45 -4.57 -5.99
C MET A 243 -3.75 -5.91 -5.73
N ILE A 244 -2.43 -5.91 -5.51
CA ILE A 244 -1.67 -7.13 -5.18
C ILE A 244 -2.25 -7.81 -3.92
N PHE A 245 -2.57 -7.01 -2.89
CA PHE A 245 -3.19 -7.51 -1.67
C PHE A 245 -4.60 -8.04 -1.93
N PHE A 246 -5.41 -7.31 -2.70
CA PHE A 246 -6.78 -7.73 -3.03
C PHE A 246 -6.82 -9.01 -3.88
N ILE A 247 -5.89 -9.18 -4.82
CA ILE A 247 -5.74 -10.41 -5.62
C ILE A 247 -5.45 -11.59 -4.71
N TYR A 248 -4.46 -11.45 -3.82
CA TYR A 248 -4.17 -12.48 -2.83
C TYR A 248 -5.38 -12.81 -1.96
N PHE A 249 -6.05 -11.78 -1.44
CA PHE A 249 -7.17 -11.97 -0.54
C PHE A 249 -8.37 -12.62 -1.25
N ALA A 250 -8.62 -12.27 -2.51
CA ALA A 250 -9.61 -12.94 -3.35
C ALA A 250 -9.31 -14.44 -3.51
N LEU A 251 -8.07 -14.79 -3.85
CA LEU A 251 -7.64 -16.18 -3.95
C LEU A 251 -7.78 -16.93 -2.61
N LEU A 252 -7.55 -16.24 -1.49
CA LEU A 252 -7.71 -16.79 -0.14
C LEU A 252 -9.19 -17.13 0.12
N LEU A 253 -10.07 -16.19 -0.19
CA LEU A 253 -11.52 -16.33 -0.03
C LEU A 253 -12.13 -17.36 -0.99
N ILE A 254 -11.54 -17.59 -2.16
CA ILE A 254 -11.98 -18.63 -3.10
C ILE A 254 -11.38 -20.00 -2.72
N GLY A 255 -10.31 -20.04 -1.92
CA GLY A 255 -9.64 -21.27 -1.49
C GLY A 255 -8.68 -21.83 -2.54
N LYS A 256 -8.15 -20.98 -3.44
CA LYS A 256 -7.22 -21.35 -4.51
C LYS A 256 -5.75 -21.13 -4.16
N LEU A 257 -5.45 -20.84 -2.88
CA LEU A 257 -4.08 -20.61 -2.42
C LEU A 257 -3.29 -21.92 -2.29
N PRO A 258 -2.05 -22.00 -2.82
CA PRO A 258 -1.24 -23.23 -2.78
C PRO A 258 -0.99 -23.77 -1.37
N ARG A 259 -0.87 -22.87 -0.38
CA ARG A 259 -0.63 -23.22 1.03
C ARG A 259 -1.91 -23.35 1.86
N GLY A 260 -3.08 -23.35 1.22
CA GLY A 260 -4.37 -23.43 1.88
C GLY A 260 -4.74 -22.18 2.69
N ARG A 261 -5.80 -22.29 3.49
CA ARG A 261 -6.27 -21.21 4.38
C ARG A 261 -5.62 -21.32 5.76
N PRO A 262 -5.30 -20.19 6.41
CA PRO A 262 -4.86 -20.18 7.80
C PRO A 262 -5.85 -20.90 8.76
N PRO A 263 -5.35 -21.52 9.85
CA PRO A 263 -6.15 -22.36 10.74
C PRO A 263 -7.31 -21.61 11.42
N ALA A 264 -7.19 -20.30 11.63
CA ALA A 264 -8.25 -19.48 12.23
C ALA A 264 -9.54 -19.41 11.39
N TRP A 265 -9.46 -19.67 10.07
CA TRP A 265 -10.63 -19.77 9.20
C TRP A 265 -11.44 -21.05 9.43
N ALA A 266 -10.77 -22.15 9.82
CA ALA A 266 -11.45 -23.40 10.15
C ALA A 266 -11.93 -23.43 11.61
N ALA A 267 -11.14 -22.87 12.52
CA ALA A 267 -11.42 -22.91 13.96
C ALA A 267 -12.58 -22.00 14.39
N GLY A 268 -12.85 -20.91 13.64
CA GLY A 268 -13.88 -19.93 14.01
C GLY A 268 -13.54 -19.13 15.28
N GLU A 269 -12.30 -19.21 15.74
CA GLU A 269 -11.76 -18.48 16.88
C GLU A 269 -10.38 -17.92 16.56
N ALA A 270 -9.86 -17.03 17.41
CA ALA A 270 -8.52 -16.51 17.26
C ALA A 270 -7.50 -17.63 17.50
N VAL A 271 -6.68 -17.91 16.50
CA VAL A 271 -5.54 -18.83 16.61
C VAL A 271 -4.29 -18.03 16.26
N PRO A 272 -3.63 -17.37 17.24
CA PRO A 272 -2.45 -16.57 16.98
C PRO A 272 -1.33 -17.42 16.36
N TRP A 273 -0.58 -16.85 15.42
CA TRP A 273 0.60 -17.53 14.86
C TRP A 273 1.69 -17.68 15.93
N PRO A 274 2.31 -18.87 16.05
CA PRO A 274 3.36 -19.09 17.04
C PRO A 274 4.52 -18.12 16.81
N THR A 275 5.05 -17.60 17.91
CA THR A 275 6.20 -16.69 17.89
C THR A 275 7.45 -17.43 17.41
N PRO A 276 8.47 -16.73 16.88
CA PRO A 276 9.74 -17.37 16.52
C PRO A 276 10.35 -18.15 17.70
N GLY A 277 10.26 -17.60 18.91
CA GLY A 277 10.73 -18.27 20.14
C GLY A 277 9.94 -19.54 20.47
N GLU A 278 8.61 -19.56 20.29
CA GLU A 278 7.80 -20.77 20.48
C GLU A 278 8.07 -21.84 19.41
N ARG A 279 8.39 -21.43 18.17
CA ARG A 279 8.79 -22.37 17.11
C ARG A 279 10.14 -22.99 17.39
N MET A 280 11.12 -22.17 17.78
CA MET A 280 12.44 -22.65 18.20
C MET A 280 12.32 -23.54 19.44
N ALA A 281 11.48 -23.17 20.42
CA ALA A 281 11.23 -24.02 21.59
C ALA A 281 10.61 -25.37 21.20
N LYS A 282 9.65 -25.40 20.28
CA LYS A 282 9.05 -26.65 19.77
C LYS A 282 10.00 -27.50 18.92
N GLU A 283 11.02 -26.89 18.33
CA GLU A 283 12.07 -27.59 17.56
C GLU A 283 13.22 -28.07 18.46
N LEU A 284 13.43 -27.38 19.59
CA LEU A 284 14.35 -27.76 20.67
C LEU A 284 13.72 -28.72 21.68
N GLU A 285 12.40 -28.90 21.68
CA GLU A 285 11.75 -30.00 22.39
C GLU A 285 12.35 -31.31 21.83
N PRO A 286 13.04 -32.10 22.66
CA PRO A 286 13.52 -33.40 22.24
C PRO A 286 12.33 -34.16 21.67
N LYS A 287 12.44 -34.64 20.43
CA LYS A 287 11.55 -35.71 19.97
C LYS A 287 11.80 -36.86 20.93
N ASP A 288 10.97 -37.01 21.95
CA ASP A 288 10.99 -38.16 22.83
C ASP A 288 10.82 -39.39 21.93
N GLY A 289 11.96 -40.03 21.66
CA GLY A 289 12.04 -41.28 20.94
C GLY A 289 11.41 -42.36 21.80
N GLY A 290 10.10 -42.53 21.66
CA GLY A 290 9.49 -43.82 21.91
C GLY A 290 10.07 -44.81 20.88
N PRO A 291 10.58 -45.98 21.29
CA PRO A 291 11.11 -46.95 20.36
C PRO A 291 9.97 -47.49 19.48
N GLU A 292 9.99 -47.19 18.18
CA GLU A 292 9.20 -47.95 17.22
C GLU A 292 9.79 -49.36 17.07
N PRO A 293 8.97 -50.42 17.16
CA PRO A 293 9.43 -51.77 16.94
C PRO A 293 9.58 -52.06 15.43
N GLY A 294 10.82 -52.01 14.95
CA GLY A 294 11.43 -52.94 13.98
C GLY A 294 10.90 -53.01 12.54
N GLU A 295 11.78 -52.67 11.60
CA GLU A 295 12.01 -53.25 10.26
C GLU A 295 13.34 -52.59 9.79
N GLY A 296 14.50 -53.25 9.61
CA GLY A 296 14.81 -54.45 8.85
C GLY A 296 15.53 -54.04 7.55
N GLY A 297 16.87 -54.11 7.50
CA GLY A 297 17.62 -54.24 6.22
C GLY A 297 18.75 -53.25 5.91
N ASP A 298 19.97 -53.79 5.93
CA ASP A 298 21.10 -53.60 5.00
C ASP A 298 21.95 -52.30 5.01
N THR A 299 23.14 -52.44 5.60
CA THR A 299 24.40 -51.75 5.24
C THR A 299 24.97 -52.34 3.94
N PRO A 300 25.78 -51.60 3.14
CA PRO A 300 27.24 -51.62 3.41
C PRO A 300 28.09 -50.38 3.01
N GLY A 301 29.04 -50.05 3.91
CA GLY A 301 30.44 -49.64 3.63
C GLY A 301 30.71 -48.17 3.26
N ALA A 302 31.87 -47.55 3.51
CA ALA A 302 33.10 -47.93 4.21
C ALA A 302 34.00 -46.67 4.38
N GLY A 303 34.91 -46.71 5.37
CA GLY A 303 36.13 -45.88 5.47
C GLY A 303 35.95 -44.57 6.26
N SER A 304 36.86 -44.11 7.10
CA SER A 304 38.15 -44.60 7.62
C SER A 304 38.47 -43.71 8.83
N ALA A 305 39.17 -44.28 9.81
CA ALA A 305 39.65 -43.61 11.00
C ALA A 305 40.61 -42.43 10.72
N GLY A 306 40.66 -41.47 11.65
CA GLY A 306 41.65 -40.39 11.69
C GLY A 306 41.49 -39.47 12.90
N GLU A 307 42.26 -39.77 13.96
CA GLU A 307 42.83 -38.89 14.99
C GLU A 307 42.01 -37.79 15.70
N LEU A 308 41.90 -37.96 17.02
CA LEU A 308 41.76 -36.88 18.01
C LEU A 308 43.08 -36.11 18.14
N PRO A 309 43.02 -34.79 18.41
CA PRO A 309 43.95 -34.20 19.36
C PRO A 309 43.25 -33.50 20.53
N GLU A 310 43.94 -33.59 21.66
CA GLU A 310 43.74 -32.89 22.91
C GLU A 310 43.69 -31.36 22.77
N GLY A 311 42.91 -30.75 23.66
CA GLY A 311 43.23 -29.45 24.25
C GLY A 311 42.78 -28.22 23.45
N ILE A 312 41.78 -27.51 23.98
CA ILE A 312 41.81 -26.05 24.19
C ILE A 312 40.64 -25.73 25.16
N GLU A 313 41.00 -25.06 26.25
CA GLU A 313 40.14 -24.57 27.33
C GLU A 313 39.02 -23.66 26.84
N ALA A 314 37.92 -23.67 27.61
CA ALA A 314 36.79 -22.77 27.45
C ALA A 314 37.21 -21.29 27.69
N PRO A 315 36.73 -20.32 26.90
CA PRO A 315 36.92 -18.91 27.22
C PRO A 315 35.92 -18.45 28.29
N GLU A 316 36.46 -17.91 29.39
CA GLU A 316 35.75 -17.12 30.40
C GLU A 316 35.19 -15.81 29.82
N PRO A 317 34.10 -15.26 30.40
CA PRO A 317 33.47 -14.04 29.91
C PRO A 317 34.31 -12.79 30.17
N GLU A 318 34.59 -12.06 29.09
CA GLU A 318 35.31 -10.79 29.04
C GLU A 318 34.57 -9.69 29.84
N THR A 319 35.21 -9.22 30.90
CA THR A 319 34.82 -8.05 31.69
C THR A 319 35.04 -6.76 30.90
N ALA A 320 34.02 -5.90 30.86
CA ALA A 320 34.09 -4.56 30.25
C ALA A 320 35.14 -3.66 30.94
N PRO A 321 35.93 -2.87 30.20
CA PRO A 321 36.89 -1.94 30.79
C PRO A 321 36.22 -0.66 31.32
N GLU A 322 36.63 -0.27 32.52
CA GLU A 322 36.38 1.05 33.11
C GLU A 322 37.19 2.15 32.38
N PRO A 323 36.71 3.41 32.35
CA PRO A 323 37.43 4.52 31.73
C PRO A 323 38.48 5.14 32.68
N ASP A 324 39.72 5.21 32.19
CA ASP A 324 40.81 5.95 32.83
C ASP A 324 40.54 7.46 32.84
N GLY A 325 40.68 8.06 34.02
CA GLY A 325 40.67 9.50 34.24
C GLY A 325 42.09 10.07 34.23
N ASP A 326 42.23 11.26 33.65
CA ASP A 326 43.37 12.16 33.88
C ASP A 326 42.98 13.24 34.91
N GLY A 327 43.88 13.54 35.84
CA GLY A 327 43.66 14.34 37.06
C GLY A 327 43.55 15.86 36.81
N SER A 328 43.23 16.75 37.76
CA SER A 328 43.23 16.76 39.25
C SER A 328 42.71 18.17 39.69
N PRO A 329 42.68 18.59 40.97
CA PRO A 329 41.95 18.07 42.15
C PRO A 329 41.04 19.14 42.81
N GLY A 330 40.12 18.70 43.69
CA GLY A 330 39.46 19.65 44.61
C GLY A 330 38.32 19.09 45.45
N THR A 331 38.67 18.52 46.62
CA THR A 331 37.87 18.44 47.86
C THR A 331 36.54 17.65 47.87
N SER A 332 36.59 16.47 48.49
CA SER A 332 35.48 15.75 49.14
C SER A 332 35.17 16.36 50.53
N PRO A 333 34.16 15.89 51.32
CA PRO A 333 33.10 14.91 51.04
C PRO A 333 31.70 15.29 51.57
N GLY A 334 30.66 14.52 51.20
CA GLY A 334 29.47 14.34 52.06
C GLY A 334 28.12 14.15 51.34
N GLY A 335 27.75 12.90 51.05
CA GLY A 335 26.32 12.52 50.89
C GLY A 335 25.69 12.12 52.24
N PRO A 336 24.49 11.51 52.27
CA PRO A 336 23.28 11.80 51.48
C PRO A 336 22.03 11.90 52.38
N SER A 337 20.91 12.47 51.90
CA SER A 337 19.61 12.34 52.61
C SER A 337 18.39 12.46 51.72
N ARG A 338 17.76 11.31 51.47
CA ARG A 338 16.38 11.11 51.00
C ARG A 338 15.39 11.89 51.87
N LYS A 339 14.45 12.64 51.27
CA LYS A 339 13.20 13.04 51.96
C LYS A 339 11.92 12.70 51.21
N LYS A 340 11.10 12.00 51.98
CA LYS A 340 9.76 11.44 51.80
C LYS A 340 8.68 12.39 51.27
N ARG A 341 7.91 11.83 50.32
CA ARG A 341 6.44 11.87 50.17
C ARG A 341 5.67 12.38 51.40
N LYS A 342 4.86 13.44 51.22
CA LYS A 342 3.79 13.84 52.15
C LYS A 342 2.41 13.61 51.50
N ARG A 343 1.61 12.79 52.19
CA ARG A 343 0.14 12.66 52.09
C ARG A 343 -0.46 13.44 53.27
N ARG A 344 -1.61 14.07 53.04
CA ARG A 344 -2.69 14.53 53.97
C ARG A 344 -3.19 15.89 53.48
N SER A 345 -4.48 16.21 53.53
CA SER A 345 -5.62 15.63 54.25
C SER A 345 -6.89 15.84 53.44
#